data_AF-A0AAU7AUV4-F1
#
_entry.id   AF-A0AAU7AUV4-F1
#
_cell.length_a   1.000
_cell.length_b   1.000
_cell.length_c   1.000
_cell.angle_alpha   90.00
_cell.angle_beta   90.00
_cell.angle_gamma   90.00
#
_symmetry.space_group_name_H-M   'P 1'
#
loop_
_entity.id
_entity.type
_entity.pdbx_description
1 polymer ?
#
loop_
_entity_poly.entity_id
_entity_poly.type
_entity_poly.pdbx_seq_one_letter_code
_entity_poly.pdbx_strand_id
1 'polypeptide(L)'
;MDDLAAALQDAGGMSAPRERAAQLRLLLAGALRSGASELQLARSGYGLPVTVVITALPAVDDAPAGLRAVLPVAPQLRADPDAISERAWLLAAATVGALVETGATGPVQAGRLGDALVLALAGDSDAELAALAFEDHAEPIDRLRARALAAPAAVLDDATDLRPPIGAGHPLLVAAEVARQGGRPADPESVHALEDTVLQLLEVSVQPGASRPHDDPDPARRAARRILQRLAGMGKWGGYHTEFAHLARGFAPSDRALAAAVGEALLAAGLLLEKPSVGQRHVFLDPRRAGDIHALTDRGELPRGLVLPDP
;
A
#
# COMPACT_ATOMS: atom_id res chain seq x y z
N MET A 1 1.34 -0.10 -29.84
CA MET A 1 0.89 -1.51 -29.70
C MET A 1 1.62 -2.06 -28.50
N ASP A 2 0.97 -2.86 -27.65
CA ASP A 2 1.65 -3.45 -26.50
C ASP A 2 2.23 -4.81 -26.88
N ASP A 3 3.55 -4.83 -27.04
CA ASP A 3 4.29 -5.99 -27.55
C ASP A 3 4.22 -7.19 -26.58
N LEU A 4 4.11 -6.95 -25.26
CA LEU A 4 3.99 -8.02 -24.28
C LEU A 4 2.64 -8.72 -24.40
N ALA A 5 1.54 -7.96 -24.44
CA ALA A 5 0.21 -8.56 -24.60
C ALA A 5 0.06 -9.29 -25.93
N ALA A 6 0.57 -8.72 -27.03
CA ALA A 6 0.56 -9.39 -28.33
C ALA A 6 1.36 -10.70 -28.28
N ALA A 7 2.58 -10.67 -27.76
CA ALA A 7 3.42 -11.87 -27.67
C ALA A 7 2.84 -12.95 -26.74
N LEU A 8 2.17 -12.53 -25.67
CA LEU A 8 1.49 -13.44 -24.74
C LEU A 8 0.29 -14.11 -25.43
N GLN A 9 -0.54 -13.34 -26.13
CA GLN A 9 -1.66 -13.87 -26.91
C GLN A 9 -1.18 -14.83 -28.01
N ASP A 10 -0.16 -14.45 -28.78
CA ASP A 10 0.45 -15.28 -29.82
C ASP A 10 1.04 -16.58 -29.26
N ALA A 11 1.49 -16.57 -28.01
CA ALA A 11 2.02 -17.74 -27.34
C ALA A 11 0.93 -18.64 -26.72
N GLY A 12 -0.34 -18.24 -26.70
CA GLY A 12 -1.45 -19.00 -26.11
C GLY A 12 -1.86 -18.55 -24.70
N GLY A 13 -1.52 -17.32 -24.30
CA GLY A 13 -1.95 -16.73 -23.02
C GLY A 13 -1.37 -17.45 -21.80
N MET A 14 -2.22 -17.79 -20.84
CA MET A 14 -1.88 -18.59 -19.66
C MET A 14 -1.34 -19.99 -20.01
N SER A 15 -1.70 -20.52 -21.18
CA SER A 15 -1.24 -21.83 -21.67
C SER A 15 0.07 -21.73 -22.46
N ALA A 16 0.74 -20.57 -22.46
CA ALA A 16 1.96 -20.41 -23.24
C ALA A 16 3.07 -21.38 -22.80
N PRO A 17 3.75 -22.03 -23.77
CA PRO A 17 4.71 -23.08 -23.47
C PRO A 17 5.99 -22.51 -22.84
N ARG A 18 6.68 -23.29 -22.00
CA ARG A 18 7.83 -22.79 -21.20
C ARG A 18 8.99 -22.27 -22.06
N GLU A 19 9.13 -22.76 -23.29
CA GLU A 19 10.12 -22.30 -24.27
C GLU A 19 9.94 -20.81 -24.63
N ARG A 20 8.74 -20.26 -24.45
CA ARG A 20 8.44 -18.83 -24.67
C ARG A 20 8.76 -17.96 -23.45
N ALA A 21 9.02 -18.55 -22.28
CA ALA A 21 9.19 -17.82 -21.03
C ALA A 21 10.33 -16.79 -21.11
N ALA A 22 11.47 -17.12 -21.72
CA ALA A 22 12.60 -16.20 -21.85
C ALA A 22 12.23 -14.95 -22.67
N GLN A 23 11.51 -15.13 -23.78
CA GLN A 23 11.04 -14.00 -24.60
C GLN A 23 10.02 -13.15 -23.82
N LEU A 24 9.05 -13.79 -23.17
CA LEU A 24 8.02 -13.08 -22.40
C LEU A 24 8.65 -12.30 -21.23
N ARG A 25 9.64 -12.87 -20.53
CA ARG A 25 10.41 -12.18 -19.48
C ARG A 25 11.16 -10.96 -20.00
N LEU A 26 11.74 -11.03 -21.20
CA LEU A 26 12.42 -9.88 -21.82
C LEU A 26 11.43 -8.74 -22.11
N LEU A 27 10.28 -9.06 -22.70
CA LEU A 27 9.22 -8.08 -22.99
C LEU A 27 8.63 -7.50 -21.70
N LEU A 28 8.41 -8.34 -20.69
CA LEU A 28 7.97 -7.94 -19.36
C LEU A 28 8.95 -6.95 -18.73
N ALA A 29 10.25 -7.24 -18.75
CA ALA A 29 11.26 -6.32 -18.23
C ALA A 29 11.23 -4.95 -18.94
N GLY A 30 10.96 -4.93 -20.26
CA GLY A 30 10.73 -3.71 -21.01
C GLY A 30 9.48 -2.95 -20.55
N ALA A 31 8.34 -3.64 -20.44
CA ALA A 31 7.08 -3.06 -19.99
C ALA A 31 7.18 -2.50 -18.56
N LEU A 32 7.88 -3.20 -17.65
CA LEU A 32 8.08 -2.75 -16.27
C LEU A 32 8.94 -1.48 -16.19
N ARG A 33 10.02 -1.37 -16.98
CA ARG A 33 10.85 -0.14 -17.02
C ARG A 33 10.07 1.05 -17.57
N SER A 34 9.30 0.84 -18.64
CA SER A 34 8.43 1.88 -19.20
C SER A 34 7.36 2.31 -18.19
N GLY A 35 6.70 1.35 -17.54
CA GLY A 35 5.71 1.61 -16.50
C GLY A 35 6.29 2.38 -15.30
N ALA A 36 7.51 2.06 -14.88
CA ALA A 36 8.17 2.74 -13.77
C ALA A 36 8.47 4.21 -14.12
N SER A 37 8.85 4.47 -15.38
CA SER A 37 9.05 5.82 -15.90
C SER A 37 7.73 6.59 -16.01
N GLU A 38 6.67 5.94 -16.49
CA GLU A 38 5.32 6.49 -16.59
C GLU A 38 4.78 6.91 -15.21
N LEU A 39 5.03 6.13 -14.16
CA LEU A 39 4.59 6.45 -12.79
C LEU A 39 5.23 7.72 -12.20
N GLN A 40 6.29 8.27 -12.83
CA GLN A 40 6.89 9.55 -12.45
C GLN A 40 6.23 10.75 -13.14
N LEU A 41 5.37 10.54 -14.13
CA LEU A 41 4.71 11.61 -14.87
C LEU A 41 3.51 12.17 -14.08
N ALA A 42 3.01 13.35 -14.47
CA ALA A 42 1.79 13.91 -13.87
C ALA A 42 0.52 13.11 -14.25
N ARG A 43 0.55 12.41 -15.39
CA ARG A 43 -0.47 11.49 -15.89
C ARG A 43 0.24 10.26 -16.46
N SER A 44 -0.18 9.06 -16.07
CA SER A 44 0.50 7.82 -16.46
C SER A 44 -0.37 6.96 -17.35
N GLY A 45 0.25 6.31 -18.33
CA GLY A 45 -0.36 5.24 -19.10
C GLY A 45 -1.20 5.68 -20.30
N TYR A 46 -1.18 6.97 -20.66
CA TYR A 46 -2.01 7.51 -21.74
C TYR A 46 -1.49 7.15 -23.14
N GLY A 47 -0.20 6.85 -23.27
CA GLY A 47 0.36 6.27 -24.51
C GLY A 47 0.28 4.75 -24.50
N LEU A 48 0.83 4.12 -23.46
CA LEU A 48 0.74 2.70 -23.19
C LEU A 48 0.36 2.52 -21.71
N PRO A 49 -0.72 1.80 -21.37
CA PRO A 49 -1.10 1.59 -19.97
C PRO A 49 0.03 1.01 -19.13
N VAL A 50 0.08 1.39 -17.85
CA VAL A 50 1.01 0.80 -16.89
C VAL A 50 0.62 -0.66 -16.67
N THR A 51 1.51 -1.57 -17.05
CA THR A 51 1.23 -3.01 -17.05
C THR A 51 1.59 -3.66 -15.71
N VAL A 52 0.66 -4.43 -15.16
CA VAL A 52 0.85 -5.42 -14.09
C VAL A 52 0.76 -6.81 -14.71
N VAL A 53 1.56 -7.76 -14.24
CA VAL A 53 1.44 -9.17 -14.67
C VAL A 53 1.12 -10.05 -13.47
N ILE A 54 0.09 -10.88 -13.59
CA ILE A 54 -0.40 -11.77 -12.55
C ILE A 54 -0.25 -13.22 -13.03
N THR A 55 0.19 -14.11 -12.15
CA THR A 55 0.25 -15.55 -12.40
C THR A 55 -0.33 -16.34 -11.25
N ALA A 56 -0.92 -17.49 -11.57
CA ALA A 56 -1.23 -18.52 -10.61
C ALA A 56 0.05 -19.30 -10.27
N LEU A 57 0.20 -19.63 -8.99
CA LEU A 57 1.21 -20.53 -8.48
C LEU A 57 0.50 -21.84 -8.07
N PRO A 58 0.87 -22.98 -8.66
CA PRO A 58 0.32 -24.26 -8.21
C PRO A 58 0.79 -24.54 -6.79
N ALA A 59 0.02 -25.34 -6.05
CA ALA A 59 0.51 -25.94 -4.82
C ALA A 59 1.71 -26.86 -5.17
N VAL A 60 2.82 -26.67 -4.46
CA VAL A 60 4.04 -27.48 -4.62
C VAL A 60 4.51 -27.89 -3.24
N ASP A 61 4.60 -29.21 -3.01
CA ASP A 61 4.92 -29.79 -1.70
C ASP A 61 3.98 -29.24 -0.60
N ASP A 62 4.54 -28.70 0.49
CA ASP A 62 3.78 -28.09 1.59
C ASP A 62 3.40 -26.61 1.32
N ALA A 63 3.79 -26.04 0.18
CA ALA A 63 3.44 -24.67 -0.17
C ALA A 63 2.03 -24.63 -0.78
N PRO A 64 1.10 -23.84 -0.21
CA PRO A 64 -0.24 -23.70 -0.77
C PRO A 64 -0.17 -23.05 -2.16
N ALA A 65 -1.21 -23.29 -2.97
CA ALA A 65 -1.44 -22.52 -4.18
C ALA A 65 -1.57 -21.02 -3.84
N GLY A 66 -1.41 -20.17 -4.85
CA GLY A 66 -1.57 -18.74 -4.65
C GLY A 66 -1.45 -17.94 -5.93
N LEU A 67 -1.45 -16.62 -5.78
CA LEU A 67 -1.18 -15.68 -6.86
C LEU A 67 0.12 -14.94 -6.61
N ARG A 68 0.78 -14.59 -7.71
CA ARG A 68 1.92 -13.68 -7.73
C ARG A 68 1.67 -12.59 -8.76
N ALA A 69 1.85 -11.34 -8.35
CA ALA A 69 1.79 -10.20 -9.24
C ALA A 69 3.14 -9.49 -9.27
N VAL A 70 3.55 -9.01 -10.45
CA VAL A 70 4.67 -8.08 -10.61
C VAL A 70 4.17 -6.77 -11.15
N LEU A 71 4.68 -5.67 -10.59
CA LEU A 71 4.28 -4.32 -10.93
C LEU A 71 5.50 -3.39 -10.96
N PRO A 72 5.48 -2.31 -11.76
CA PRO A 72 6.61 -1.41 -11.95
C PRO A 72 6.82 -0.43 -10.79
N VAL A 73 6.77 -0.95 -9.58
CA VAL A 73 6.96 -0.24 -8.31
C VAL A 73 8.27 -0.68 -7.70
N ALA A 74 8.97 0.21 -7.00
CA ALA A 74 10.24 -0.12 -6.37
C ALA A 74 10.05 -1.18 -5.25
N PRO A 75 10.86 -2.26 -5.19
CA PRO A 75 10.73 -3.30 -4.17
C PRO A 75 11.04 -2.80 -2.74
N GLN A 76 11.64 -1.61 -2.62
CA GLN A 76 11.86 -0.90 -1.37
C GLN A 76 10.56 -0.65 -0.62
N LEU A 77 9.40 -0.59 -1.31
CA LEU A 77 8.08 -0.50 -0.69
C LEU A 77 7.90 -1.50 0.45
N ARG A 78 8.46 -2.72 0.36
CA ARG A 78 8.38 -3.74 1.42
C ARG A 78 8.93 -3.27 2.77
N ALA A 79 9.97 -2.45 2.75
CA ALA A 79 10.72 -2.01 3.92
C ALA A 79 10.41 -0.55 4.28
N ASP A 80 10.14 0.28 3.28
CA ASP A 80 9.94 1.71 3.40
C ASP A 80 8.78 2.13 2.50
N PRO A 81 7.58 2.35 3.08
CA PRO A 81 6.43 2.80 2.32
C PRO A 81 6.59 4.19 1.68
N ASP A 82 7.50 5.01 2.20
CA ASP A 82 7.74 6.37 1.71
C ASP A 82 8.74 6.40 0.53
N ALA A 83 9.34 5.24 0.20
CA ALA A 83 10.28 5.12 -0.92
C ALA A 83 9.61 5.24 -2.30
N ILE A 84 8.27 5.33 -2.37
CA ILE A 84 7.52 5.35 -3.61
C ILE A 84 6.55 6.54 -3.69
N SER A 85 6.13 6.87 -4.92
CA SER A 85 5.12 7.91 -5.14
C SER A 85 3.73 7.44 -4.74
N GLU A 86 2.83 8.38 -4.46
CA GLU A 86 1.41 8.12 -4.17
C GLU A 86 0.76 7.24 -5.27
N ARG A 87 1.05 7.51 -6.55
CA ARG A 87 0.49 6.72 -7.65
C ARG A 87 1.04 5.29 -7.70
N ALA A 88 2.33 5.10 -7.42
CA ALA A 88 2.92 3.79 -7.31
C ALA A 88 2.30 3.00 -6.13
N TRP A 89 1.99 3.68 -5.03
CA TRP A 89 1.26 3.12 -3.91
C TRP A 89 -0.15 2.68 -4.32
N LEU A 90 -0.93 3.56 -4.98
CA LEU A 90 -2.30 3.25 -5.41
C LEU A 90 -2.34 2.07 -6.39
N LEU A 91 -1.36 1.94 -7.28
CA LEU A 91 -1.20 0.78 -8.16
C LEU A 91 -0.99 -0.50 -7.34
N ALA A 92 -0.09 -0.47 -6.35
CA ALA A 92 0.15 -1.62 -5.48
C ALA A 92 -1.08 -1.99 -4.65
N ALA A 93 -1.80 -1.00 -4.12
CA ALA A 93 -3.02 -1.19 -3.34
C ALA A 93 -4.14 -1.82 -4.20
N ALA A 94 -4.34 -1.35 -5.43
CA ALA A 94 -5.28 -1.95 -6.38
C ALA A 94 -4.90 -3.39 -6.74
N THR A 95 -3.60 -3.67 -6.93
CA THR A 95 -3.13 -5.05 -7.12
C THR A 95 -3.46 -5.93 -5.92
N VAL A 96 -3.18 -5.49 -4.69
CA VAL A 96 -3.53 -6.26 -3.48
C VAL A 96 -5.04 -6.50 -3.40
N GLY A 97 -5.85 -5.48 -3.67
CA GLY A 97 -7.31 -5.58 -3.70
C GLY A 97 -7.80 -6.67 -4.64
N ALA A 98 -7.33 -6.67 -5.89
CA ALA A 98 -7.69 -7.66 -6.90
C ALA A 98 -7.26 -9.09 -6.54
N LEU A 99 -6.07 -9.27 -5.96
CA LEU A 99 -5.60 -10.58 -5.53
C LEU A 99 -6.49 -11.15 -4.42
N VAL A 100 -6.86 -10.32 -3.43
CA VAL A 100 -7.72 -10.74 -2.32
C VAL A 100 -9.15 -11.02 -2.77
N GLU A 101 -9.74 -10.15 -3.58
CA GLU A 101 -11.11 -10.30 -4.10
C GLU A 101 -11.30 -11.63 -4.86
N THR A 102 -10.25 -12.10 -5.53
CA THR A 102 -10.30 -13.34 -6.33
C THR A 102 -9.92 -14.60 -5.56
N GLY A 103 -9.79 -14.51 -4.23
CA GLY A 103 -9.68 -15.66 -3.33
C GLY A 103 -8.34 -15.79 -2.60
N ALA A 104 -7.40 -14.86 -2.78
CA ALA A 104 -6.13 -14.93 -2.07
C ALA A 104 -6.30 -14.51 -0.61
N THR A 105 -6.17 -15.48 0.30
CA THR A 105 -6.47 -15.31 1.73
C THR A 105 -5.22 -15.27 2.61
N GLY A 106 -4.08 -15.74 2.09
CA GLY A 106 -2.82 -15.82 2.80
C GLY A 106 -2.22 -14.47 3.19
N PRO A 107 -1.14 -14.49 4.00
CA PRO A 107 -0.41 -13.28 4.32
C PRO A 107 0.24 -12.70 3.06
N VAL A 108 0.24 -11.37 2.96
CA VAL A 108 0.95 -10.68 1.88
C VAL A 108 2.44 -10.88 2.06
N GLN A 109 3.09 -11.37 1.01
CA GLN A 109 4.53 -11.35 0.86
C GLN A 109 4.90 -10.36 -0.24
N ALA A 110 6.00 -9.65 -0.04
CA ALA A 110 6.59 -8.76 -1.02
C ALA A 110 8.03 -9.17 -1.30
N GLY A 111 8.46 -9.03 -2.54
CA GLY A 111 9.79 -9.40 -3.01
C GLY A 111 10.16 -8.59 -4.25
N ARG A 112 10.98 -9.17 -5.13
CA ARG A 112 11.46 -8.46 -6.32
C ARG A 112 11.63 -9.34 -7.54
N LEU A 113 11.52 -8.69 -8.70
CA LEU A 113 11.95 -9.19 -10.00
C LEU A 113 12.75 -8.06 -10.67
N GLY A 114 14.08 -8.11 -10.54
CA GLY A 114 14.94 -6.96 -10.87
C GLY A 114 14.60 -5.76 -9.99
N ASP A 115 14.26 -4.63 -10.63
CA ASP A 115 13.86 -3.38 -9.97
C ASP A 115 12.34 -3.25 -9.74
N ALA A 116 11.57 -4.28 -10.09
CA ALA A 116 10.13 -4.32 -9.91
C ALA A 116 9.72 -5.05 -8.63
N LEU A 117 8.66 -4.56 -7.99
CA LEU A 117 8.01 -5.18 -6.85
C LEU A 117 7.27 -6.44 -7.29
N VAL A 118 7.39 -7.49 -6.48
CA VAL A 118 6.56 -8.69 -6.59
C VAL A 118 5.71 -8.80 -5.34
N LEU A 119 4.41 -9.02 -5.51
CA LEU A 119 3.46 -9.33 -4.45
C LEU A 119 3.01 -10.78 -4.58
N ALA A 120 2.94 -11.52 -3.48
CA ALA A 120 2.47 -12.90 -3.46
C ALA A 120 1.52 -13.13 -2.28
N LEU A 121 0.40 -13.78 -2.55
CA LEU A 121 -0.59 -14.18 -1.55
C LEU A 121 -0.99 -15.63 -1.83
N ALA A 122 -1.03 -16.46 -0.78
CA ALA A 122 -1.56 -17.82 -0.88
C ALA A 122 -3.09 -17.80 -1.00
N GLY A 123 -3.67 -18.80 -1.65
CA GLY A 123 -5.11 -18.95 -1.82
C GLY A 123 -5.45 -19.75 -3.08
N ASP A 124 -6.69 -20.21 -3.13
CA ASP A 124 -7.25 -20.80 -4.33
C ASP A 124 -7.84 -19.67 -5.17
N SER A 125 -7.16 -19.30 -6.25
CA SER A 125 -7.50 -18.11 -7.03
C SER A 125 -7.05 -18.25 -8.47
N ASP A 126 -7.78 -17.59 -9.36
CA ASP A 126 -7.56 -17.62 -10.79
C ASP A 126 -6.86 -16.32 -11.25
N ALA A 127 -5.77 -16.46 -12.00
CA ALA A 127 -4.97 -15.31 -12.45
C ALA A 127 -5.68 -14.46 -13.52
N GLU A 128 -6.54 -15.06 -14.35
CA GLU A 128 -7.34 -14.34 -15.34
C GLU A 128 -8.44 -13.53 -14.65
N LEU A 129 -9.13 -14.13 -13.67
CA LEU A 129 -10.08 -13.39 -12.82
C LEU A 129 -9.39 -12.26 -12.05
N ALA A 130 -8.21 -12.51 -11.49
CA ALA A 130 -7.47 -11.47 -10.77
C ALA A 130 -7.03 -10.32 -11.69
N ALA A 131 -6.68 -10.62 -12.94
CA ALA A 131 -6.36 -9.60 -13.94
C ALA A 131 -7.59 -8.74 -14.30
N LEU A 132 -8.77 -9.35 -14.42
CA LEU A 132 -10.03 -8.63 -14.66
C LEU A 132 -10.42 -7.77 -13.44
N ALA A 133 -10.38 -8.33 -12.22
CA ALA A 133 -10.67 -7.60 -10.99
C ALA A 133 -9.74 -6.40 -10.81
N PHE A 134 -8.46 -6.53 -11.21
CA PHE A 134 -7.53 -5.41 -11.16
C PHE A 134 -7.99 -4.20 -11.96
N GLU A 135 -8.63 -4.39 -13.12
CA GLU A 135 -9.13 -3.27 -13.92
C GLU A 135 -10.19 -2.47 -13.16
N ASP A 136 -11.10 -3.15 -12.46
CA ASP A 136 -12.13 -2.51 -11.61
C ASP A 136 -11.54 -1.77 -10.41
N HIS A 137 -10.46 -2.30 -9.81
CA HIS A 137 -9.74 -1.63 -8.72
C HIS A 137 -8.90 -0.43 -9.21
N ALA A 138 -8.40 -0.48 -10.45
CA ALA A 138 -7.53 0.54 -11.00
C ALA A 138 -8.28 1.68 -11.71
N GLU A 139 -9.48 1.43 -12.24
CA GLU A 139 -10.30 2.42 -12.96
C GLU A 139 -10.51 3.74 -12.18
N PRO A 140 -10.81 3.72 -10.87
CA PRO A 140 -11.06 4.94 -10.10
C PRO A 140 -9.81 5.79 -9.83
N ILE A 141 -8.61 5.27 -10.09
CA ILE A 141 -7.35 5.96 -9.78
C ILE A 141 -7.17 7.15 -10.73
N ASP A 142 -7.22 8.37 -10.19
CA ASP A 142 -7.09 9.59 -10.99
C ASP A 142 -5.77 9.61 -11.78
N ARG A 143 -5.89 9.94 -13.07
CA ARG A 143 -4.76 10.11 -14.01
C ARG A 143 -3.84 8.89 -14.16
N LEU A 144 -4.32 7.70 -13.83
CA LEU A 144 -3.62 6.44 -14.10
C LEU A 144 -4.43 5.62 -15.10
N ARG A 145 -3.79 5.23 -16.20
CA ARG A 145 -4.25 4.12 -17.03
C ARG A 145 -3.34 2.93 -16.76
N ALA A 146 -3.89 1.91 -16.16
CA ALA A 146 -3.20 0.66 -15.87
C ALA A 146 -4.02 -0.51 -16.39
N ARG A 147 -3.36 -1.65 -16.56
CA ARG A 147 -4.01 -2.92 -16.92
C ARG A 147 -3.23 -4.09 -16.34
N ALA A 148 -3.91 -5.20 -16.12
CA ALA A 148 -3.26 -6.44 -15.73
C ALA A 148 -3.28 -7.45 -16.89
N LEU A 149 -2.23 -8.27 -16.97
CA LEU A 149 -2.16 -9.41 -17.88
C LEU A 149 -1.95 -10.68 -17.05
N ALA A 150 -2.78 -11.69 -17.29
CA ALA A 150 -2.55 -13.02 -16.75
C ALA A 150 -1.50 -13.76 -17.58
N ALA A 151 -0.43 -14.26 -16.95
CA ALA A 151 0.66 -14.95 -17.64
C ALA A 151 1.03 -16.28 -16.95
N PRO A 152 1.67 -17.22 -17.68
CA PRO A 152 2.13 -18.47 -17.08
C PRO A 152 3.12 -18.23 -15.93
N ALA A 153 3.13 -19.12 -14.94
CA ALA A 153 4.03 -19.06 -13.77
C ALA A 153 5.50 -18.92 -14.14
N ALA A 154 5.89 -19.58 -15.24
CA ALA A 154 7.25 -19.51 -15.76
C ALA A 154 7.71 -18.07 -16.03
N VAL A 155 6.82 -17.11 -16.30
CA VAL A 155 7.23 -15.72 -16.52
C VAL A 155 7.78 -15.08 -15.23
N LEU A 156 7.36 -15.52 -14.04
CA LEU A 156 7.80 -14.95 -12.75
C LEU A 156 8.65 -15.91 -11.89
N ASP A 157 9.22 -16.97 -12.47
CA ASP A 157 10.08 -17.94 -11.76
C ASP A 157 11.31 -17.27 -11.13
N ASP A 158 11.83 -16.21 -11.74
CA ASP A 158 13.03 -15.50 -11.28
C ASP A 158 12.74 -14.50 -10.14
N ALA A 159 11.50 -14.45 -9.65
CA ALA A 159 11.15 -13.60 -8.52
C ALA A 159 11.82 -14.13 -7.23
N THR A 160 12.41 -13.23 -6.47
CA THR A 160 13.21 -13.55 -5.28
C THR A 160 12.82 -12.68 -4.10
N ASP A 161 13.35 -13.04 -2.92
CA ASP A 161 13.23 -12.25 -1.69
C ASP A 161 11.79 -12.04 -1.18
N LEU A 162 10.88 -12.99 -1.46
CA LEU A 162 9.52 -12.96 -0.97
C LEU A 162 9.49 -13.12 0.55
N ARG A 163 9.15 -12.03 1.24
CA ARG A 163 9.08 -11.94 2.70
C ARG A 163 7.90 -11.06 3.11
N PRO A 164 7.40 -11.17 4.35
CA PRO A 164 6.41 -10.24 4.86
C PRO A 164 6.90 -8.79 4.77
N PRO A 165 6.01 -7.82 4.49
CA PRO A 165 6.29 -6.39 4.67
C PRO A 165 6.76 -6.08 6.09
N ILE A 166 7.64 -5.08 6.23
CA ILE A 166 8.24 -4.74 7.53
C ILE A 166 7.28 -3.88 8.33
N GLY A 167 6.90 -4.39 9.50
CA GLY A 167 6.05 -3.68 10.44
C GLY A 167 4.59 -4.07 10.33
N ALA A 168 3.99 -4.18 11.51
CA ALA A 168 2.59 -4.45 11.75
C ALA A 168 1.61 -3.55 10.98
N GLY A 169 1.94 -2.27 10.87
CA GLY A 169 1.12 -1.26 10.21
C GLY A 169 1.54 -0.94 8.79
N HIS A 170 2.28 -1.85 8.15
CA HIS A 170 2.72 -1.64 6.79
C HIS A 170 1.51 -1.47 5.85
N PRO A 171 1.49 -0.45 4.96
CA PRO A 171 0.34 -0.18 4.09
C PRO A 171 -0.14 -1.37 3.26
N LEU A 172 0.77 -2.20 2.72
CA LEU A 172 0.38 -3.46 2.03
C LEU A 172 -0.45 -4.42 2.90
N LEU A 173 -0.20 -4.50 4.21
CA LEU A 173 -0.99 -5.33 5.12
C LEU A 173 -2.37 -4.71 5.38
N VAL A 174 -2.41 -3.39 5.55
CA VAL A 174 -3.66 -2.62 5.66
C VAL A 174 -4.51 -2.79 4.40
N ALA A 175 -3.90 -2.69 3.21
CA ALA A 175 -4.59 -2.88 1.94
C ALA A 175 -5.20 -4.29 1.84
N ALA A 176 -4.46 -5.33 2.22
CA ALA A 176 -5.02 -6.68 2.22
C ALA A 176 -6.19 -6.81 3.19
N GLU A 177 -6.12 -6.19 4.37
CA GLU A 177 -7.22 -6.23 5.33
C GLU A 177 -8.45 -5.48 4.84
N VAL A 178 -8.28 -4.27 4.30
CA VAL A 178 -9.38 -3.51 3.66
C VAL A 178 -10.07 -4.37 2.59
N ALA A 179 -9.29 -5.05 1.75
CA ALA A 179 -9.83 -5.92 0.71
C ALA A 179 -10.56 -7.15 1.28
N ARG A 180 -10.05 -7.78 2.35
CA ARG A 180 -10.71 -8.93 3.00
C ARG A 180 -12.06 -8.55 3.60
N GLN A 181 -12.23 -7.30 4.01
CA GLN A 181 -13.50 -6.76 4.50
C GLN A 181 -14.43 -6.29 3.37
N GLY A 182 -14.09 -6.57 2.10
CA GLY A 182 -14.87 -6.16 0.92
C GLY A 182 -14.66 -4.70 0.51
N GLY A 183 -13.65 -4.02 1.05
CA GLY A 183 -13.26 -2.68 0.67
C GLY A 183 -12.33 -2.62 -0.55
N ARG A 184 -12.06 -1.41 -1.03
CA ARG A 184 -11.17 -1.08 -2.14
C ARG A 184 -9.94 -0.32 -1.64
N PRO A 185 -8.76 -0.95 -1.54
CA PRO A 185 -7.59 -0.34 -0.90
C PRO A 185 -7.04 0.91 -1.60
N ALA A 186 -7.27 1.02 -2.91
CA ALA A 186 -6.89 2.19 -3.70
C ALA A 186 -7.93 3.32 -3.67
N ASP A 187 -9.09 3.10 -3.03
CA ASP A 187 -10.15 4.09 -2.89
C ASP A 187 -10.11 4.71 -1.47
N PRO A 188 -9.75 6.00 -1.36
CA PRO A 188 -9.81 6.76 -0.13
C PRO A 188 -11.08 6.61 0.69
N GLU A 189 -12.24 6.63 0.05
CA GLU A 189 -13.54 6.59 0.74
C GLU A 189 -13.80 5.20 1.30
N SER A 190 -13.44 4.16 0.56
CA SER A 190 -13.55 2.78 1.02
C SER A 190 -12.64 2.49 2.21
N VAL A 191 -11.39 2.95 2.17
CA VAL A 191 -10.47 2.85 3.31
C VAL A 191 -11.01 3.62 4.52
N HIS A 192 -11.58 4.81 4.30
CA HIS A 192 -12.15 5.61 5.37
C HIS A 192 -13.37 4.93 6.02
N ALA A 193 -14.22 4.26 5.24
CA ALA A 193 -15.37 3.53 5.77
C ALA A 193 -14.98 2.35 6.69
N LEU A 194 -13.75 1.82 6.54
CA LEU A 194 -13.22 0.69 7.30
C LEU A 194 -12.17 1.11 8.35
N GLU A 195 -12.09 2.40 8.67
CA GLU A 195 -11.08 3.00 9.55
C GLU A 195 -10.98 2.26 10.91
N ASP A 196 -12.11 1.96 11.55
CA ASP A 196 -12.12 1.30 12.87
C ASP A 196 -11.57 -0.13 12.80
N THR A 197 -11.84 -0.87 11.72
CA THR A 197 -11.33 -2.24 11.53
C THR A 197 -9.83 -2.24 11.26
N VAL A 198 -9.35 -1.29 10.44
CA VAL A 198 -7.91 -1.10 10.21
C VAL A 198 -7.19 -0.75 11.50
N LEU A 199 -7.76 0.14 12.33
CA LEU A 199 -7.19 0.49 13.63
C LEU A 199 -7.03 -0.72 14.55
N GLN A 200 -8.05 -1.60 14.63
CA GLN A 200 -7.95 -2.83 15.43
C GLN A 200 -6.81 -3.75 14.96
N LEU A 201 -6.59 -3.89 13.65
CA LEU A 201 -5.46 -4.65 13.11
C LEU A 201 -4.10 -4.06 13.57
N LEU A 202 -3.97 -2.74 13.53
CA LEU A 202 -2.77 -2.02 13.96
C LEU A 202 -2.51 -2.18 15.47
N GLU A 203 -3.57 -2.26 16.27
CA GLU A 203 -3.49 -2.46 17.72
C GLU A 203 -3.05 -3.89 18.10
N VAL A 204 -3.52 -4.92 17.38
CA VAL A 204 -3.17 -6.33 17.64
C VAL A 204 -1.71 -6.63 17.32
N SER A 205 -1.13 -5.93 16.36
CA SER A 205 0.14 -6.29 15.72
C SER A 205 1.40 -5.69 16.40
N VAL A 206 1.26 -4.97 17.52
CA VAL A 206 2.40 -4.38 18.24
C VAL A 206 3.34 -5.47 18.78
N GLN A 207 4.64 -5.38 18.47
CA GLN A 207 5.66 -6.34 18.91
C GLN A 207 5.75 -6.42 20.45
N PRO A 208 6.01 -7.60 21.03
CA PRO A 208 6.26 -7.73 22.45
C PRO A 208 7.50 -6.93 22.85
N GLY A 209 7.30 -5.85 23.61
CA GLY A 209 8.34 -4.94 24.10
C GLY A 209 8.24 -3.50 23.59
N ALA A 210 7.48 -3.24 22.52
CA ALA A 210 7.09 -1.87 22.16
C ALA A 210 5.86 -1.47 23.00
N SER A 211 5.93 -0.35 23.72
CA SER A 211 4.75 0.22 24.38
C SER A 211 3.72 0.54 23.30
N ARG A 212 2.50 0.01 23.41
CA ARG A 212 1.42 0.38 22.48
C ARG A 212 1.17 1.88 22.62
N PRO A 213 0.83 2.61 21.54
CA PRO A 213 0.39 3.99 21.65
C PRO A 213 -0.70 4.20 22.72
N HIS A 214 -1.64 3.26 22.83
CA HIS A 214 -2.72 3.27 23.83
C HIS A 214 -2.25 3.05 25.27
N ASP A 215 -1.09 2.39 25.46
CA ASP A 215 -0.53 2.10 26.78
C ASP A 215 0.43 3.20 27.25
N ASP A 216 0.63 4.26 26.43
CA ASP A 216 1.47 5.37 26.83
C ASP A 216 0.85 6.07 28.05
N PRO A 217 1.56 6.19 29.19
CA PRO A 217 0.99 6.74 30.43
C PRO A 217 0.65 8.23 30.31
N ASP A 218 1.31 8.94 29.40
CA ASP A 218 1.09 10.36 29.15
C ASP A 218 -0.08 10.54 28.17
N PRO A 219 -1.19 11.18 28.57
CA PRO A 219 -2.36 11.31 27.70
C PRO A 219 -2.11 12.08 26.41
N ALA A 220 -1.26 13.12 26.44
CA ALA A 220 -0.97 13.93 25.28
C ALA A 220 -0.05 13.17 24.31
N ARG A 221 0.96 12.48 24.84
CA ARG A 221 1.84 11.63 24.03
C ARG A 221 1.09 10.43 23.46
N ARG A 222 0.21 9.80 24.24
CA ARG A 222 -0.73 8.77 23.77
C ARG A 222 -1.56 9.28 22.59
N ALA A 223 -2.16 10.45 22.71
CA ALA A 223 -2.95 11.03 21.64
C ALA A 223 -2.10 11.32 20.39
N ALA A 224 -0.88 11.86 20.57
CA ALA A 224 0.03 12.14 19.46
C ALA A 224 0.40 10.87 18.70
N ARG A 225 0.80 9.83 19.43
CA ARG A 225 1.17 8.52 18.86
C ARG A 225 0.01 7.89 18.11
N ARG A 226 -1.21 7.91 18.68
CA ARG A 226 -2.42 7.38 18.03
C ARG A 226 -2.78 8.16 16.75
N ILE A 227 -2.70 9.49 16.78
CA ILE A 227 -2.95 10.33 15.60
C ILE A 227 -1.96 9.98 14.48
N LEU A 228 -0.67 9.99 14.78
CA LEU A 228 0.38 9.74 13.78
C LEU A 228 0.32 8.30 13.24
N GLN A 229 0.15 7.30 14.12
CA GLN A 229 -0.01 5.90 13.72
C GLN A 229 -1.17 5.72 12.74
N ARG A 230 -2.31 6.32 13.05
CA ARG A 230 -3.51 6.22 12.21
C ARG A 230 -3.30 6.88 10.86
N LEU A 231 -2.75 8.09 10.83
CA LEU A 231 -2.47 8.79 9.58
C LEU A 231 -1.46 8.01 8.71
N ALA A 232 -0.42 7.45 9.33
CA ALA A 232 0.60 6.67 8.64
C ALA A 232 0.01 5.36 8.08
N GLY A 233 -0.80 4.66 8.88
CA GLY A 233 -1.50 3.44 8.45
C GLY A 233 -2.49 3.69 7.31
N MET A 234 -3.12 4.86 7.28
CA MET A 234 -3.98 5.29 6.17
C MET A 234 -3.21 5.86 4.96
N GLY A 235 -1.88 5.89 5.01
CA GLY A 235 -1.05 6.43 3.92
C GLY A 235 -1.20 7.95 3.71
N LYS A 236 -1.59 8.71 4.74
CA LYS A 236 -1.84 10.18 4.69
C LYS A 236 -0.54 10.97 4.65
N TRP A 237 0.33 10.64 3.70
CA TRP A 237 1.63 11.26 3.45
C TRP A 237 1.54 12.15 2.22
N GLY A 238 2.14 13.35 2.29
CA GLY A 238 2.23 14.25 1.14
C GLY A 238 0.87 14.67 0.54
N GLY A 239 0.52 14.18 -0.66
CA GLY A 239 -0.66 14.61 -1.42
C GLY A 239 -2.00 14.22 -0.79
N TYR A 240 -2.01 13.11 -0.03
CA TYR A 240 -3.19 12.51 0.57
C TYR A 240 -3.42 13.01 2.00
N HIS A 241 -4.59 13.59 2.24
CA HIS A 241 -4.87 14.42 3.43
C HIS A 241 -6.20 14.02 4.09
N THR A 242 -6.40 14.48 5.32
CA THR A 242 -7.65 14.34 6.06
C THR A 242 -8.05 15.68 6.66
N GLU A 243 -9.34 15.88 6.93
CA GLU A 243 -9.81 17.09 7.60
C GLU A 243 -9.23 17.13 9.02
N PHE A 244 -8.77 18.30 9.48
CA PHE A 244 -8.17 18.46 10.80
C PHE A 244 -9.13 18.04 11.92
N ALA A 245 -10.42 18.30 11.77
CA ALA A 245 -11.44 17.86 12.72
C ALA A 245 -11.48 16.32 12.89
N HIS A 246 -11.04 15.56 11.88
CA HIS A 246 -10.99 14.10 11.94
C HIS A 246 -9.82 13.58 12.78
N LEU A 247 -8.86 14.41 13.18
CA LEU A 247 -7.77 14.01 14.08
C LEU A 247 -8.30 13.50 15.43
N ALA A 248 -9.43 14.01 15.91
CA ALA A 248 -10.05 13.59 17.16
C ALA A 248 -11.03 12.41 17.01
N ARG A 249 -11.28 11.90 15.79
CA ARG A 249 -12.09 10.67 15.61
C ARG A 249 -11.38 9.46 16.23
N GLY A 250 -12.15 8.51 16.75
CA GLY A 250 -11.62 7.36 17.51
C GLY A 250 -11.17 7.68 18.94
N PHE A 251 -11.26 8.93 19.39
CA PHE A 251 -11.07 9.30 20.80
C PHE A 251 -12.41 9.35 21.54
N ALA A 252 -12.37 8.97 22.83
CA ALA A 252 -13.49 9.13 23.74
C ALA A 252 -13.92 10.61 23.78
N PRO A 253 -15.21 10.94 23.98
CA PRO A 253 -15.68 12.33 23.98
C PRO A 253 -14.90 13.27 24.91
N SER A 254 -14.47 12.77 26.07
CA SER A 254 -13.63 13.50 27.04
C SER A 254 -12.26 13.90 26.49
N ASP A 255 -11.72 13.10 25.56
CA ASP A 255 -10.33 13.20 25.12
C ASP A 255 -10.21 13.95 23.77
N ARG A 256 -11.35 14.26 23.13
CA ARG A 256 -11.36 14.92 21.82
C ARG A 256 -10.74 16.31 21.83
N ALA A 257 -10.92 17.06 22.92
CA ALA A 257 -10.32 18.38 23.08
C ALA A 257 -8.79 18.28 23.17
N LEU A 258 -8.28 17.34 23.96
CA LEU A 258 -6.85 17.06 24.05
C LEU A 258 -6.29 16.59 22.70
N ALA A 259 -6.97 15.69 22.00
CA ALA A 259 -6.56 15.22 20.69
C ALA A 259 -6.48 16.35 19.65
N ALA A 260 -7.42 17.29 19.68
CA ALA A 260 -7.37 18.48 18.82
C ALA A 260 -6.18 19.39 19.17
N ALA A 261 -5.93 19.65 20.46
CA ALA A 261 -4.78 20.45 20.90
C ALA A 261 -3.44 19.80 20.54
N VAL A 262 -3.35 18.47 20.65
CA VAL A 262 -2.20 17.70 20.18
C VAL A 262 -2.04 17.79 18.66
N GLY A 263 -3.14 17.77 17.90
CA GLY A 263 -3.12 18.01 16.46
C GLY A 263 -2.48 19.36 16.10
N GLU A 264 -2.80 20.43 16.84
CA GLU A 264 -2.18 21.75 16.65
C GLU A 264 -0.69 21.73 17.00
N ALA A 265 -0.30 21.04 18.09
CA ALA A 265 1.11 20.90 18.46
C ALA A 265 1.91 20.15 17.39
N LEU A 266 1.34 19.13 16.77
CA LEU A 266 1.96 18.38 15.67
C LEU A 266 2.12 19.23 14.40
N LEU A 267 1.15 20.10 14.10
CA LEU A 267 1.26 21.11 13.04
C LEU A 267 2.35 22.14 13.34
N ALA A 268 2.37 22.70 14.54
CA ALA A 268 3.36 23.71 14.96
C ALA A 268 4.79 23.15 14.92
N ALA A 269 4.96 21.86 15.26
CA ALA A 269 6.24 21.16 15.20
C ALA A 269 6.62 20.67 13.79
N GLY A 270 5.75 20.86 12.79
CA GLY A 270 5.97 20.46 11.40
C GLY A 270 5.97 18.95 11.17
N LEU A 271 5.34 18.16 12.04
CA LEU A 271 5.08 16.74 11.78
C LEU A 271 3.85 16.57 10.88
N LEU A 272 2.90 17.50 11.00
CA LEU A 272 1.79 17.67 10.07
C LEU A 272 2.01 18.91 9.23
N LEU A 273 1.55 18.89 8.00
CA LEU A 273 1.48 20.05 7.10
C LEU A 273 0.04 20.31 6.71
N GLU A 274 -0.30 21.59 6.52
CA GLU A 274 -1.61 21.97 6.00
C GLU A 274 -1.60 21.97 4.47
N LYS A 275 -2.68 21.45 3.89
CA LYS A 275 -2.97 21.63 2.46
C LYS A 275 -3.87 22.85 2.30
N PRO A 276 -3.50 23.85 1.47
CA PRO A 276 -4.39 24.96 1.17
C PRO A 276 -5.59 24.41 0.40
N SER A 277 -6.74 24.29 1.07
CA SER A 277 -8.00 23.85 0.48
C SER A 277 -9.08 24.90 0.74
N VAL A 278 -10.04 25.04 -0.18
CA VAL A 278 -11.11 26.03 -0.07
C VAL A 278 -12.17 25.51 0.89
N GLY A 279 -12.15 25.98 2.14
CA GLY A 279 -13.28 25.85 3.08
C GLY A 279 -13.02 25.06 4.37
N GLN A 280 -12.08 24.09 4.37
CA GLN A 280 -11.75 23.29 5.56
C GLN A 280 -10.24 23.12 5.72
N ARG A 281 -9.76 23.03 6.98
CA ARG A 281 -8.36 22.77 7.27
C ARG A 281 -8.08 21.29 7.04
N HIS A 282 -7.18 20.99 6.12
CA HIS A 282 -6.77 19.63 5.81
C HIS A 282 -5.30 19.43 6.14
N VAL A 283 -4.99 18.28 6.72
CA VAL A 283 -3.63 17.93 7.17
C VAL A 283 -3.17 16.59 6.62
N PHE A 284 -1.86 16.47 6.50
CA PHE A 284 -1.14 15.25 6.11
C PHE A 284 0.21 15.20 6.82
N LEU A 285 0.83 14.02 6.88
CA LEU A 285 2.14 13.79 7.47
C LEU A 285 3.25 14.38 6.57
N ASP A 286 4.22 15.07 7.15
CA ASP A 286 5.39 15.56 6.42
C ASP A 286 6.36 14.39 6.09
N PRO A 287 6.52 13.97 4.82
CA PRO A 287 7.43 12.90 4.46
C PRO A 287 8.88 13.20 4.84
N ARG A 288 9.26 14.49 4.93
CA ARG A 288 10.61 14.90 5.34
C ARG A 288 10.90 14.64 6.82
N ARG A 289 9.86 14.34 7.60
CA ARG A 289 9.92 14.06 9.04
C ARG A 289 9.53 12.62 9.37
N ALA A 290 9.50 11.71 8.39
CA ALA A 290 9.10 10.32 8.57
C ALA A 290 9.87 9.62 9.71
N GLY A 291 11.19 9.80 9.79
CA GLY A 291 12.00 9.23 10.87
C GLY A 291 11.57 9.66 12.28
N ASP A 292 11.23 10.94 12.46
CA ASP A 292 10.72 11.48 13.74
C ASP A 292 9.32 10.95 14.05
N ILE A 293 8.45 10.87 13.03
CA ILE A 293 7.09 10.34 13.15
C ILE A 293 7.12 8.87 13.58
N HIS A 294 7.98 8.06 12.97
CA HIS A 294 8.19 6.66 13.36
C HIS A 294 8.79 6.54 14.76
N ALA A 295 9.79 7.35 15.10
CA ALA A 295 10.38 7.36 16.45
C ALA A 295 9.33 7.65 17.53
N LEU A 296 8.48 8.66 17.32
CA LEU A 296 7.39 8.98 18.22
C LEU A 296 6.35 7.87 18.27
N THR A 297 5.89 7.40 17.12
CA THR A 297 4.84 6.37 17.04
C THR A 297 5.27 5.07 17.72
N ASP A 298 6.44 4.56 17.35
CA ASP A 298 6.91 3.22 17.73
C ASP A 298 7.53 3.21 19.13
N ARG A 299 8.24 4.27 19.51
CA ARG A 299 9.04 4.32 20.75
C ARG A 299 8.62 5.40 21.74
N GLY A 300 7.70 6.29 21.38
CA GLY A 300 7.31 7.42 22.22
C GLY A 300 8.37 8.53 22.31
N GLU A 301 9.35 8.54 21.41
CA GLU A 301 10.43 9.53 21.42
C GLU A 301 9.93 10.87 20.85
N LEU A 302 9.85 11.91 21.68
CA LEU A 302 9.44 13.24 21.23
C LEU A 302 10.56 13.89 20.41
N PRO A 303 10.29 14.33 19.16
CA PRO A 303 11.27 15.05 18.37
C PRO A 303 11.56 16.43 18.98
N ARG A 304 12.76 16.95 18.67
CA ARG A 304 13.17 18.28 19.17
C ARG A 304 12.18 19.35 18.72
N GLY A 305 11.73 20.16 19.67
CA GLY A 305 10.81 21.27 19.44
C GLY A 305 9.33 20.91 19.47
N LEU A 306 8.96 19.62 19.57
CA LEU A 306 7.58 19.26 19.85
C LEU A 306 7.27 19.48 21.33
N VAL A 307 6.33 20.39 21.60
CA VAL A 307 5.77 20.65 22.93
C VAL A 307 4.31 20.19 22.91
N LEU A 308 4.00 19.14 23.65
CA LEU A 308 2.65 18.63 23.78
C LEU A 308 1.88 19.41 24.86
N PRO A 309 0.56 19.59 24.69
CA PRO A 309 -0.27 20.25 25.70
C PRO A 309 -0.33 19.43 26.99
N ASP A 310 -0.43 20.13 28.12
CA ASP A 310 -0.78 19.47 29.39
C ASP A 310 -2.22 18.93 29.31
N PRO A 311 -2.48 17.74 29.88
CA PRO A 311 -3.80 17.09 29.84
C PRO A 311 -4.87 17.80 30.68
#